data_AF-A0A0W8IGX3-F1
#
_entry.id   AF-A0A0W8IGX3-F1
#
_cell.length_a   1.000
_cell.length_b   1.000
_cell.length_c   1.000
_cell.angle_alpha   90.00
_cell.angle_beta   90.00
_cell.angle_gamma   90.00
#
_symmetry.space_group_name_H-M   'P 1'
#
loop_
_entity.id
_entity.type
_entity.pdbx_description
1 polymer ?
#
loop_
_entity_poly.entity_id
_entity_poly.type
_entity_poly.pdbx_seq_one_letter_code
_entity_poly.pdbx_strand_id
1 'polypeptide(L)' 'MDRRRGALPLLLAGAGAVGVVAGLVSLLSRPVSFGWFAYQEIEAYQVFSWADVVGPIAICLGAALLAVGGYLLGRRSRDR' A
#
# COMPACT_ATOMS: atom_id res chain seq x y z
N MET A 1 -32.48 6.16 3.57
CA MET A 1 -31.30 6.99 3.95
C MET A 1 -30.02 6.13 3.88
N ASP A 2 -29.83 5.31 2.83
CA ASP A 2 -28.97 4.11 2.94
C ASP A 2 -27.72 4.06 2.03
N ARG A 3 -27.49 5.08 1.19
CA ARG A 3 -26.32 5.08 0.27
C ARG A 3 -24.98 5.08 0.99
N ARG A 4 -24.88 5.68 2.19
CA ARG A 4 -23.63 5.76 2.97
C ARG A 4 -23.13 4.40 3.45
N ARG A 5 -24.03 3.44 3.71
CA ARG A 5 -23.65 2.11 4.20
C ARG A 5 -22.99 1.26 3.12
N GLY A 6 -23.27 1.50 1.84
CA GLY A 6 -22.68 0.77 0.72
C GLY A 6 -21.31 1.32 0.29
N ALA A 7 -21.09 2.62 0.43
CA ALA A 7 -19.84 3.27 0.02
C ALA A 7 -18.66 2.94 0.96
N LEU A 8 -18.92 2.80 2.26
CA LEU A 8 -17.89 2.59 3.27
C LEU A 8 -17.00 1.34 3.04
N PRO A 9 -17.53 0.13 2.77
CA PRO A 9 -16.69 -1.03 2.49
C PRO A 9 -15.90 -0.90 1.18
N LEU A 10 -16.45 -0.21 0.17
CA LEU A 10 -15.75 0.07 -1.08
C LEU A 10 -14.59 1.05 -0.86
N LEU A 11 -14.81 2.09 -0.05
CA LEU A 11 -13.79 3.05 0.32
C LEU A 11 -12.67 2.39 1.14
N LEU A 12 -13.00 1.48 2.06
CA LEU A 12 -12.01 0.72 2.82
C LEU A 12 -11.19 -0.20 1.92
N ALA A 13 -11.85 -0.94 1.02
CA ALA A 13 -11.16 -1.82 0.07
C ALA A 13 -10.25 -1.02 -0.87
N GLY A 14 -10.73 0.12 -1.39
CA GLY A 14 -9.97 1.02 -2.24
C GLY A 14 -8.78 1.66 -1.53
N ALA A 15 -8.99 2.21 -0.32
CA ALA A 15 -7.92 2.77 0.50
C ALA A 15 -6.87 1.72 0.87
N GLY A 16 -7.32 0.48 1.14
CA GLY A 16 -6.43 -0.65 1.40
C GLY A 16 -5.56 -1.00 0.19
N ALA A 17 -6.16 -1.08 -1.00
CA ALA A 17 -5.43 -1.36 -2.24
C ALA A 17 -4.38 -0.27 -2.53
N VAL A 18 -4.78 1.01 -2.40
CA VAL A 18 -3.87 2.15 -2.57
C VAL A 18 -2.73 2.10 -1.55
N GLY A 19 -3.01 1.77 -0.29
CA GLY A 19 -1.99 1.65 0.75
C GLY A 19 -0.96 0.56 0.45
N VAL A 20 -1.40 -0.62 -0.01
CA VAL A 20 -0.51 -1.71 -0.43
C VAL A 20 0.37 -1.28 -1.61
N VAL A 21 -0.23 -0.69 -2.64
CA VAL A 21 0.50 -0.24 -3.83
C VAL A 21 1.52 0.86 -3.47
N ALA A 22 1.12 1.84 -2.67
CA ALA A 22 2.00 2.92 -2.22
C ALA A 22 3.17 2.39 -1.39
N GLY A 23 2.93 1.44 -0.48
CA GLY A 23 3.99 0.82 0.31
C GLY A 23 4.97 0.00 -0.55
N LEU A 24 4.47 -0.72 -1.55
CA LEU A 24 5.28 -1.43 -2.54
C LEU A 24 6.14 -0.49 -3.38
N VAL A 25 5.54 0.58 -3.91
CA VAL A 25 6.26 1.61 -4.68
C VAL A 25 7.35 2.24 -3.82
N SER A 26 7.08 2.54 -2.55
CA SER A 26 8.07 3.09 -1.63
C SER A 26 9.29 2.16 -1.45
N LEU A 27 9.06 0.85 -1.28
CA LEU A 27 10.13 -0.15 -1.17
C LEU A 27 10.93 -0.30 -2.46
N LEU A 28 10.27 -0.23 -3.61
CA LEU A 28 10.89 -0.46 -4.92
C LEU A 28 11.55 0.80 -5.50
N SER A 29 11.19 1.99 -5.05
CA SER A 29 11.71 3.27 -5.55
C SER A 29 13.07 3.65 -4.97
N ARG A 30 13.87 2.67 -4.54
CA ARG A 30 15.25 2.94 -4.11
C ARG A 30 16.02 3.51 -5.30
N PRO A 31 16.57 4.73 -5.21
CA PRO A 31 17.31 5.32 -6.32
C PRO A 31 18.59 4.53 -6.53
N VAL A 32 18.61 3.74 -7.61
CA VAL A 32 19.77 2.90 -7.98
C VAL A 32 20.87 3.73 -8.68
N SER A 33 20.52 4.93 -9.17
CA SER A 33 21.44 5.89 -9.77
C SER A 33 20.90 7.31 -9.66
N PHE A 34 21.78 8.30 -9.48
CA PHE A 34 21.46 9.73 -9.51
C PHE A 34 22.28 10.41 -10.63
N GLY A 35 21.60 10.88 -11.68
CA GLY A 35 22.18 11.79 -12.68
C GLY A 35 23.41 11.28 -13.46
N TRP A 36 24.32 12.20 -13.77
CA TRP A 36 25.57 12.03 -14.57
C TRP A 36 26.49 10.87 -14.12
N PHE A 37 26.28 10.30 -12.93
CA PHE A 37 27.04 9.17 -12.38
C PHE A 37 26.33 7.81 -12.58
N ALA A 38 25.69 7.60 -13.73
CA ALA A 38 24.98 6.36 -14.05
C ALA A 38 25.86 5.09 -14.06
N TYR A 39 27.19 5.24 -13.99
CA TYR A 39 28.17 4.15 -14.06
C TYR A 39 28.84 3.81 -12.73
N GLN A 40 28.57 4.58 -11.66
CA GLN A 40 29.15 4.29 -10.36
C GLN A 40 28.10 3.58 -9.52
N GLU A 41 28.29 2.27 -9.31
CA GLU A 41 27.54 1.53 -8.30
C GLU A 41 27.78 2.24 -6.97
N ILE A 42 26.72 2.86 -6.43
CA ILE A 42 26.76 3.46 -5.10
C ILE A 42 26.96 2.27 -4.17
N GLU A 43 28.15 2.17 -3.54
CA GLU A 43 28.39 1.17 -2.50
C GLU A 43 27.23 1.22 -1.53
N ALA A 44 26.59 0.07 -1.30
CA ALA A 44 25.44 -0.07 -0.43
C ALA A 44 25.88 0.11 1.03
N TYR A 45 26.26 1.34 1.41
CA TYR A 45 26.12 1.77 2.78
C TYR A 45 24.63 1.59 3.08
N GLN A 46 24.30 0.61 3.93
CA GLN A 46 22.96 0.39 4.44
C GLN A 46 22.56 1.61 5.28
N VAL A 47 22.25 2.73 4.62
CA VAL A 47 21.48 3.80 5.23
C VAL A 47 20.13 3.16 5.49
N PHE A 48 19.80 2.92 6.75
CA PHE A 48 18.46 2.52 7.15
C PHE A 48 17.49 3.56 6.56
N SER A 49 16.77 3.19 5.50
CA SER A 49 15.92 4.13 4.79
C SER A 49 14.59 4.19 5.53
N TRP A 50 13.99 5.38 5.64
CA TRP A 50 12.64 5.50 6.17
C TRP A 50 11.64 4.61 5.40
N ALA A 51 11.92 4.34 4.11
CA ALA A 51 11.12 3.45 3.27
C ALA A 51 11.14 1.99 3.75
N ASP A 52 12.22 1.54 4.40
CA ASP A 52 12.35 0.19 4.94
C ASP A 52 11.42 -0.07 6.13
N VAL A 53 11.01 1.00 6.82
CA VAL A 53 10.07 0.95 7.93
C VAL A 53 8.66 1.31 7.46
N VAL A 54 8.52 2.40 6.71
CA VAL A 54 7.20 2.92 6.30
C VAL A 54 6.55 2.03 5.23
N GLY A 55 7.32 1.45 4.31
CA GLY A 55 6.82 0.56 3.27
C GLY A 55 6.08 -0.66 3.84
N PRO A 56 6.71 -1.47 4.71
CA PRO A 56 6.06 -2.61 5.33
C PRO A 56 4.83 -2.22 6.17
N ILE A 57 4.91 -1.11 6.92
CA ILE A 57 3.78 -0.62 7.72
C ILE A 57 2.59 -0.27 6.80
N ALA A 58 2.84 0.45 5.70
CA ALA A 58 1.81 0.82 4.74
C ALA A 58 1.18 -0.40 4.06
N ILE A 59 1.99 -1.41 3.73
CA ILE A 59 1.50 -2.69 3.16
C ILE A 59 0.62 -3.42 4.17
N CYS A 60 1.05 -3.56 5.42
CA CYS A 60 0.29 -4.25 6.45
C CYS A 60 -1.05 -3.56 6.74
N LEU A 61 -1.04 -2.23 6.89
CA LEU A 61 -2.26 -1.44 7.09
C LEU A 61 -3.18 -1.51 5.86
N GLY A 62 -2.62 -1.39 4.67
CA GLY A 62 -3.38 -1.49 3.42
C GLY A 62 -4.03 -2.86 3.26
N ALA A 63 -3.29 -3.94 3.52
CA ALA A 63 -3.79 -5.30 3.45
C ALA A 63 -4.91 -5.55 4.48
N ALA A 64 -4.77 -5.03 5.70
CA ALA A 64 -5.81 -5.13 6.72
C ALA A 64 -7.11 -4.42 6.28
N LEU A 65 -7.00 -3.19 5.76
CA LEU A 65 -8.14 -2.43 5.25
C LEU A 65 -8.81 -3.11 4.04
N LEU A 66 -8.00 -3.70 3.16
CA LEU A 66 -8.48 -4.44 2.00
C LEU A 66 -9.21 -5.72 2.40
N ALA A 67 -8.66 -6.48 3.35
CA ALA A 67 -9.29 -7.68 3.89
C ALA A 67 -10.63 -7.36 4.57
N VAL A 68 -10.69 -6.32 5.40
CA VAL A 68 -11.92 -5.89 6.07
C VAL A 68 -12.95 -5.37 5.07
N GLY A 69 -12.54 -4.52 4.12
CA GLY A 69 -13.41 -4.00 3.07
C GLY A 69 -13.99 -5.12 2.20
N GLY A 70 -13.13 -6.04 1.75
CA GLY A 70 -13.52 -7.21 0.96
C GLY A 70 -14.44 -8.17 1.71
N TYR A 71 -14.16 -8.44 2.99
CA TYR A 71 -15.02 -9.27 3.83
C TYR A 71 -16.42 -8.67 3.99
N LEU A 72 -16.52 -7.36 4.25
CA LEU A 72 -17.80 -6.66 4.40
C LEU A 72 -18.59 -6.62 3.08
N LEU A 73 -17.92 -6.40 1.95
CA LEU A 73 -18.52 -6.49 0.61
C LEU A 73 -19.03 -7.90 0.31
N GLY A 74 -18.23 -8.93 0.58
CA GLY A 74 -18.57 -10.33 0.34
C GLY A 74 -19.73 -10.82 1.20
N ARG A 75 -19.76 -10.46 2.49
CA ARG A 75 -20.88 -10.79 3.39
C ARG A 75 -22.18 -10.18 2.88
N ARG A 76 -22.16 -8.91 2.45
CA ARG A 76 -23.34 -8.23 1.93
C ARG A 76 -23.85 -8.81 0.61
N SER A 77 -22.97 -9.38 -0.21
CA SER A 77 -23.35 -10.07 -1.43
C SER A 77 -24.01 -11.43 -1.18
N ARG A 78 -23.76 -12.07 -0.01
CA ARG A 78 -24.40 -13.33 0.37
C ARG A 78 -25.76 -13.15 1.04
N ASP A 79 -25.99 -11.99 1.66
CA ASP A 79 -27.26 -11.64 2.31
C ASP A 79 -28.32 -11.11 1.31
N ARG A 80 -28.00 -11.02 0.02
CA ARG A 80 -28.91 -10.63 -1.08
C ARG A 80 -29.16 -11.81 -1.99
#